data_AF-A0A0P9DLD6-F1
#
_entry.id   AF-A0A0P9DLD6-F1
#
_cell.length_a   1.000
_cell.length_b   1.000
_cell.length_c   1.000
_cell.angle_alpha   90.00
_cell.angle_beta   90.00
_cell.angle_gamma   90.00
#
_symmetry.space_group_name_H-M   'P 1'
#
loop_
_entity.id
_entity.type
_entity.pdbx_description
1 polymer ?
#
loop_
_entity_poly.entity_id
_entity_poly.type
_entity_poly.pdbx_seq_one_letter_code
_entity_poly.pdbx_strand_id
1 'polypeptide(L)'
;MQAWKTRDRQVVLHQPPYLSVENHTVELPDGRLIENWAWLVTPDFINVVAVTEEGSWLLFRQTKYAVQGTSLAPVGGYLEP
;
A
#
# COMPACT_ATOMS: atom_id res chain seq x y z
N MET A 1 4.43 -21.10 11.30
CA MET A 1 4.31 -20.92 9.83
C MET A 1 5.64 -20.42 9.33
N GLN A 2 6.18 -20.99 8.26
CA GLN A 2 7.42 -20.48 7.67
C GLN A 2 7.09 -19.33 6.72
N ALA A 3 7.90 -18.28 6.76
CA ALA A 3 7.71 -17.11 5.89
C ALA A 3 8.07 -17.43 4.44
N TRP A 4 7.39 -16.76 3.51
CA TRP A 4 7.76 -16.76 2.09
C TRP A 4 9.07 -15.99 1.92
N LYS A 5 9.83 -16.28 0.87
CA LYS A 5 11.11 -15.62 0.60
C LYS A 5 11.10 -14.99 -0.77
N THR A 6 11.46 -13.71 -0.88
CA THR A 6 11.79 -13.11 -2.17
C THR A 6 13.17 -13.60 -2.61
N ARG A 7 13.25 -14.23 -3.78
CA ARG A 7 14.49 -14.73 -4.39
C ARG A 7 15.11 -13.73 -5.35
N ASP A 8 14.27 -13.01 -6.08
CA ASP A 8 14.71 -11.99 -7.04
C ASP A 8 13.70 -10.84 -7.11
N ARG A 9 14.18 -9.65 -7.53
CA ARG A 9 13.37 -8.45 -7.74
C ARG A 9 13.86 -7.71 -8.98
N GLN A 10 12.93 -7.38 -9.87
CA GLN A 10 13.21 -6.56 -11.04
C GLN A 10 12.25 -5.37 -11.10
N VAL A 11 12.78 -4.15 -11.19
CA VAL A 11 11.96 -2.95 -11.42
C VAL A 11 11.46 -2.95 -12.86
N VAL A 12 10.15 -2.82 -13.05
CA VAL A 12 9.50 -2.75 -14.37
C VAL A 12 8.94 -1.35 -14.69
N LEU A 13 8.67 -0.54 -13.66
CA LEU A 13 8.31 0.86 -13.78
C LEU A 13 8.90 1.64 -12.61
N HIS A 14 9.47 2.82 -12.89
CA HIS A 14 10.06 3.69 -11.86
C HIS A 14 9.63 5.15 -12.11
N GLN A 15 8.67 5.62 -11.32
CA GLN A 15 8.07 6.95 -11.42
C GLN A 15 7.95 7.60 -10.03
N PRO A 16 9.07 7.94 -9.38
CA PRO A 16 9.06 8.59 -8.08
C PRO A 16 8.40 9.98 -8.14
N PRO A 17 7.83 10.47 -7.01
CA PRO A 17 7.86 9.83 -5.70
C PRO A 17 6.72 8.81 -5.47
N TYR A 18 5.72 8.74 -6.35
CA TYR A 18 4.46 8.06 -6.00
C TYR A 18 4.41 6.57 -6.31
N LEU A 19 5.17 6.10 -7.31
CA LEU A 19 5.05 4.71 -7.75
C LEU A 19 6.36 4.14 -8.30
N SER A 20 6.74 2.98 -7.80
CA SER A 20 7.54 2.01 -8.55
C SER A 20 6.83 0.66 -8.58
N VAL A 21 7.03 -0.09 -9.65
CA VAL A 21 6.48 -1.44 -9.82
C VAL A 21 7.64 -2.40 -10.01
N GLU A 22 7.61 -3.48 -9.25
CA GLU A 22 8.58 -4.55 -9.29
C GLU A 22 7.90 -5.87 -9.65
N ASN A 23 8.62 -6.74 -10.35
CA ASN A 23 8.32 -8.16 -10.47
C ASN A 23 9.24 -8.92 -9.53
N HIS A 24 8.67 -9.71 -8.63
CA HIS A 24 9.42 -10.58 -7.73
C HIS A 24 9.36 -12.03 -8.18
N THR A 25 10.41 -12.77 -7.88
CA THR A 25 10.34 -14.24 -7.79
C THR A 25 10.21 -14.61 -6.32
N VAL A 26 9.07 -15.18 -5.93
CA VAL A 26 8.79 -15.55 -4.53
C VAL A 26 8.82 -17.07 -4.36
N GLU A 27 9.49 -17.53 -3.30
CA GLU A 27 9.53 -18.93 -2.88
C GLU A 27 8.57 -19.17 -1.72
N LEU A 28 7.68 -20.14 -1.92
CA LEU A 28 6.76 -20.64 -0.91
C LEU A 28 7.47 -21.53 0.11
N PRO A 29 6.88 -21.76 1.30
CA PRO A 29 7.47 -22.64 2.31
C PRO A 29 7.79 -24.06 1.85
N ASP A 30 7.09 -24.56 0.82
CA ASP A 30 7.29 -25.88 0.22
C ASP A 30 8.33 -25.89 -0.92
N GLY A 31 9.01 -24.77 -1.16
CA GLY A 31 10.05 -24.63 -2.18
C GLY A 31 9.55 -24.28 -3.59
N ARG A 32 8.23 -24.20 -3.81
CA ARG A 32 7.70 -23.75 -5.11
C ARG A 32 8.04 -22.28 -5.37
N LEU A 33 8.35 -21.96 -6.61
CA LEU A 33 8.60 -20.60 -7.08
C LEU A 33 7.38 -20.04 -7.80
N ILE A 34 7.03 -18.79 -7.51
CA ILE A 34 6.10 -17.98 -8.30
C ILE A 34 6.91 -16.84 -8.90
N GLU A 35 7.05 -16.85 -10.21
CA GLU A 35 7.73 -15.81 -10.98
C GLU A 35 6.77 -14.66 -11.33
N ASN A 36 7.33 -13.49 -11.63
CA ASN A 36 6.57 -12.30 -12.04
C ASN A 36 5.46 -11.88 -11.05
N TRP A 37 5.69 -12.07 -9.76
CA TRP A 37 4.79 -11.57 -8.71
C TRP A 37 4.85 -10.04 -8.67
N ALA A 38 3.78 -9.38 -9.11
CA ALA A 38 3.71 -7.92 -9.14
C ALA A 38 3.73 -7.32 -7.72
N TRP A 39 4.57 -6.33 -7.52
CA TRP A 39 4.74 -5.62 -6.27
C TRP A 39 4.73 -4.11 -6.51
N LEU A 40 3.89 -3.39 -5.76
CA LEU A 40 3.78 -1.93 -5.85
C LEU A 40 4.54 -1.31 -4.68
N VAL A 41 5.49 -0.44 -5.00
CA VAL A 41 6.20 0.38 -4.01
C VAL A 41 5.63 1.79 -4.07
N THR A 42 5.02 2.22 -2.97
CA THR A 42 4.47 3.56 -2.76
C THR A 42 5.07 4.17 -1.50
N PRO A 43 5.02 5.49 -1.31
CA PRO A 43 5.46 6.09 -0.05
C PRO A 43 4.71 5.51 1.15
N ASP A 44 5.41 5.43 2.28
CA ASP A 44 4.78 5.11 3.55
C ASP A 44 3.73 6.16 3.92
N PHE A 45 2.64 5.72 4.54
CA PHE A 45 1.56 6.59 4.97
C PHE A 45 0.98 6.12 6.30
N ILE A 46 0.32 7.04 6.97
CA ILE A 46 -0.46 6.76 8.16
C ILE A 46 -1.92 7.14 7.94
N ASN A 47 -2.78 6.48 8.69
CA ASN A 47 -4.16 6.90 8.90
C ASN A 47 -4.41 6.98 10.40
N VAL A 48 -5.22 7.95 10.81
CA VAL A 48 -5.63 8.16 12.19
C VAL A 48 -7.13 7.99 12.29
N VAL A 49 -7.55 7.05 13.13
CA VAL A 49 -8.95 6.92 13.53
C VAL A 49 -9.18 7.80 14.75
N ALA A 50 -9.75 8.99 14.53
CA ALA A 50 -10.11 9.90 15.61
C ALA A 50 -11.52 9.57 16.12
N VAL A 51 -11.62 9.36 17.44
CA VAL A 51 -12.86 9.00 18.14
C VAL A 51 -13.13 10.06 19.20
N THR A 52 -14.35 10.60 19.25
CA THR A 52 -14.79 11.57 20.27
C THR A 52 -15.05 10.89 21.61
N GLU A 53 -15.17 11.67 22.68
CA GLU A 53 -15.50 11.13 24.03
C GLU A 53 -16.85 10.40 24.04
N GLU A 54 -17.78 10.80 23.17
CA GLU A 54 -19.09 10.16 22.98
C GLU A 54 -19.03 8.92 22.06
N GLY A 55 -17.85 8.53 21.60
CA GLY A 55 -17.65 7.35 20.74
C GLY A 55 -17.94 7.56 19.25
N SER A 56 -18.07 8.81 18.79
CA SER A 56 -18.30 9.11 17.37
C SER A 56 -16.98 9.18 16.58
N TRP A 57 -17.02 8.87 15.29
CA TRP A 57 -15.82 8.91 14.43
C TRP A 57 -15.75 10.20 13.61
N LEU A 58 -14.58 10.81 13.55
CA LEU A 58 -14.32 11.96 12.68
C LEU A 58 -13.86 11.49 11.29
N LEU A 59 -14.61 11.87 10.25
CA LEU A 59 -14.29 11.56 8.85
C LEU A 59 -14.39 12.81 7.97
N PHE A 60 -13.55 12.89 6.95
CA PHE A 60 -13.66 13.89 5.89
C PHE A 60 -14.52 13.39 4.74
N ARG A 61 -15.30 14.30 4.15
CA ARG A 61 -15.80 14.14 2.78
C ARG A 61 -14.71 14.63 1.83
N GLN A 62 -14.15 13.75 1.02
CA GLN A 62 -13.07 14.10 0.12
C GLN A 62 -13.26 13.47 -1.26
N THR A 63 -12.76 14.16 -2.29
CA THR A 63 -12.69 13.60 -3.64
C THR A 63 -11.29 13.01 -3.83
N LYS A 64 -11.21 11.77 -4.29
CA LYS A 64 -9.95 11.16 -4.74
C LYS A 64 -10.02 11.03 -6.25
N TYR A 65 -9.01 11.50 -6.98
CA TYR A 65 -9.00 11.47 -8.45
C TYR A 65 -9.38 10.11 -9.06
N ALA A 66 -8.89 9.02 -8.46
CA ALA A 66 -9.13 7.65 -8.93
C ALA A 66 -10.47 7.03 -8.50
N VAL A 67 -11.28 7.76 -7.72
CA VAL A 67 -12.57 7.27 -7.20
C VAL A 67 -13.67 8.20 -7.73
N GLN A 68 -14.72 7.62 -8.30
CA GLN A 68 -15.86 8.42 -8.74
C GLN A 68 -16.65 8.98 -7.56
N GLY A 69 -16.91 10.27 -7.57
CA GLY A 69 -17.73 10.97 -6.57
C GLY A 69 -17.00 11.25 -5.26
N THR A 70 -17.81 11.52 -4.23
CA THR A 70 -17.32 11.86 -2.89
C THR A 70 -17.11 10.61 -2.06
N SER A 71 -15.92 10.44 -1.48
CA SER A 71 -15.63 9.40 -0.50
C SER A 71 -15.64 9.97 0.93
N LEU A 72 -15.79 9.07 1.90
CA LEU A 72 -15.48 9.34 3.30
C LEU A 72 -14.11 8.75 3.61
N ALA A 73 -13.27 9.48 4.33
CA ALA A 73 -11.99 8.93 4.76
C ALA A 73 -11.49 9.53 6.08
N PRO A 74 -10.68 8.77 6.84
CA PRO A 74 -10.02 9.26 8.04
C PRO A 74 -8.97 10.33 7.70
N VAL A 75 -8.44 10.97 8.74
CA VAL A 75 -7.21 11.76 8.63
C VAL A 75 -6.08 10.81 8.21
N GLY A 76 -5.29 11.19 7.22
CA GLY A 76 -4.15 10.41 6.78
C GLY A 76 -3.28 11.18 5.80
N GLY A 77 -2.06 10.71 5.61
CA GLY A 77 -1.08 11.37 4.76
C GLY A 77 0.18 10.54 4.60
N TYR A 78 0.96 10.88 3.57
CA TYR A 78 2.29 10.32 3.38
C TYR A 78 3.25 10.82 4.47
N LEU A 79 4.21 9.97 4.82
CA LEU A 79 5.33 10.36 5.67
C LEU A 79 6.35 11.11 4.83
N GLU A 80 6.84 12.23 5.36
CA GLU A 80 8.01 12.92 4.80
C GLU A 80 9.30 12.30 5.34
N PRO A 81 10.39 12.26 4.56
CA PRO A 81 11.68 11.70 4.97
C PRO A 81 12.32 12.38 6.20
#